data_AF-A0A915CJV9-F1
#
_entry.id   AF-A0A915CJV9-F1
#
_cell.length_a   1.000
_cell.length_b   1.000
_cell.length_c   1.000
_cell.angle_alpha   90.00
_cell.angle_beta   90.00
_cell.angle_gamma   90.00
#
_symmetry.space_group_name_H-M   'P 1'
#
loop_
_entity.id
_entity.type
_entity.pdbx_description
1 polymer ?
#
loop_
_entity_poly.entity_id
_entity_poly.type
_entity_poly.pdbx_seq_one_letter_code
_entity_poly.pdbx_strand_id
1 'polypeptide(L)' 'FTLARYIHLSNPMSRYKLLDSADTRWQTDGLNVTAWKVVKFSVRPLYYHIYVDVGTPPAEWRSDS' A
#
# COMPACT_ATOMS: atom_id res chain seq x y z
N PHE A 1 23.86 18.95 5.45
CA PHE A 1 22.49 19.51 5.36
C PHE A 1 21.96 19.60 3.91
N THR A 2 22.23 18.60 3.04
CA THR A 2 22.04 18.80 1.58
C THR A 2 21.23 17.70 0.89
N LEU A 3 21.14 16.49 1.47
CA LEU A 3 20.46 15.35 0.82
C LEU A 3 18.93 15.36 0.97
N ALA A 4 18.42 15.77 2.15
CA ALA A 4 16.97 15.82 2.43
C ALA A 4 16.23 16.86 1.55
N ARG A 5 16.90 17.96 1.17
CA ARG A 5 16.33 19.01 0.30
C ARG A 5 16.23 18.55 -1.16
N TYR A 6 17.13 17.67 -1.60
CA TYR A 6 17.15 17.16 -2.97
C TYR A 6 16.02 16.14 -3.22
N ILE A 7 15.73 15.27 -2.24
CA ILE A 7 14.60 14.31 -2.30
C ILE A 7 13.25 15.05 -2.22
N HIS A 8 13.17 16.17 -1.50
CA HIS A 8 11.96 16.98 -1.47
C HIS A 8 11.62 17.61 -2.83
N LEU A 9 12.62 17.87 -3.68
CA LEU A 9 12.46 18.48 -5.01
C LEU A 9 12.42 17.49 -6.17
N SER A 10 12.85 16.24 -5.99
CA SER A 10 13.05 15.30 -7.09
C SER A 10 11.77 14.59 -7.58
N ASN A 11 10.63 14.68 -6.87
CA ASN A 11 9.37 14.14 -7.40
C ASN A 11 8.07 14.79 -6.86
N PRO A 12 7.95 16.13 -6.87
CA PRO A 12 6.72 16.80 -6.42
C PRO A 12 5.49 16.36 -7.21
N MET A 13 5.64 16.15 -8.53
CA MET A 13 4.55 15.70 -9.41
C MET A 13 3.97 14.34 -9.00
N SER A 14 4.79 13.40 -8.55
CA SER A 14 4.27 12.09 -8.11
C SER A 14 3.52 12.17 -6.78
N ARG A 15 3.89 13.08 -5.88
CA ARG A 15 3.14 13.27 -4.62
C ARG A 15 1.76 13.87 -4.88
N TYR A 16 1.66 14.87 -5.77
CA TYR A 16 0.35 15.42 -6.15
C TYR A 16 -0.53 14.39 -6.86
N LYS A 17 0.04 13.60 -7.77
CA LYS A 17 -0.69 12.47 -8.39
C LYS A 17 -1.23 11.46 -7.36
N LEU A 18 -0.46 11.17 -6.30
CA LEU A 18 -0.92 10.30 -5.22
C LEU A 18 -2.02 10.96 -4.38
N LEU A 19 -1.93 12.27 -4.13
CA LEU A 19 -2.96 13.03 -3.41
C LEU A 19 -4.26 13.10 -4.22
N ASP A 20 -4.19 13.42 -5.51
CA ASP A 20 -5.34 13.45 -6.41
C ASP A 20 -6.01 12.07 -6.53
N SER A 21 -5.20 11.01 -6.58
CA SER A 21 -5.68 9.63 -6.57
C SER A 21 -6.32 9.27 -5.23
N ALA A 22 -5.74 9.68 -4.11
CA ALA A 22 -6.28 9.42 -2.78
C ALA A 22 -7.63 10.12 -2.56
N ASP A 23 -7.78 11.37 -3.00
CA ASP A 23 -9.01 12.17 -2.85
C ASP A 23 -10.23 11.55 -3.52
N THR A 24 -10.02 10.76 -4.58
CA THR A 24 -11.07 10.06 -5.32
C THR A 24 -11.22 8.60 -4.92
N ARG A 25 -10.11 7.89 -4.65
CA ARG A 25 -10.14 6.44 -4.43
C ARG A 25 -10.50 6.04 -3.00
N TRP A 26 -10.36 6.91 -2.00
CA TRP A 26 -10.64 6.52 -0.60
C TRP A 26 -12.07 6.01 -0.37
N GLN A 27 -13.02 6.40 -1.21
CA GLN A 27 -14.43 5.97 -1.13
C GLN A 27 -14.63 4.53 -1.62
N THR A 28 -13.78 4.06 -2.53
CA THR A 28 -13.95 2.80 -3.28
C THR A 28 -12.79 1.82 -3.07
N ASP A 29 -11.67 2.27 -2.50
CA ASP A 29 -10.47 1.51 -2.19
C ASP A 29 -10.17 1.64 -0.69
N GLY A 30 -10.46 0.59 0.06
CA GLY A 30 -10.42 0.58 1.52
C GLY A 30 -11.12 -0.64 2.10
N LEU A 31 -11.47 -0.58 3.39
CA LEU A 31 -11.99 -1.75 4.13
C LEU A 31 -13.20 -2.41 3.47
N ASN A 32 -14.07 -1.64 2.82
CA ASN A 32 -15.30 -2.15 2.18
C ASN A 32 -15.03 -3.11 1.01
N VAL A 33 -13.89 -2.98 0.34
CA VAL A 33 -13.50 -3.82 -0.80
C VAL A 33 -12.32 -4.73 -0.49
N THR A 34 -11.70 -4.58 0.69
CA THR A 34 -10.52 -5.36 1.03
C THR A 34 -10.93 -6.79 1.38
N ALA A 35 -10.43 -7.75 0.61
CA ALA A 35 -10.64 -9.17 0.85
C ALA A 35 -9.30 -9.84 1.11
N TRP A 36 -9.24 -10.66 2.17
CA TRP A 36 -8.11 -11.49 2.46
C TRP A 36 -8.55 -12.79 3.12
N LYS A 37 -7.73 -13.83 3.03
CA LYS A 37 -8.00 -15.12 3.66
C LYS A 37 -6.94 -15.41 4.70
N VAL A 38 -7.37 -15.66 5.95
CA VAL A 38 -6.45 -16.14 6.98
C VAL A 38 -6.04 -17.57 6.64
N VAL A 39 -4.74 -17.78 6.46
CA VAL A 39 -4.14 -19.07 6.12
C VAL A 39 -3.75 -19.81 7.39
N LYS A 40 -3.22 -19.10 8.38
CA LYS A 40 -2.76 -19.68 9.64
C LYS A 40 -2.74 -18.64 10.74
N PHE A 41 -3.06 -19.08 11.95
CA PHE A 41 -2.90 -18.30 13.17
C PHE A 41 -1.84 -18.94 14.06
N SER A 42 -0.95 -18.14 14.64
CA SER A 42 0.07 -18.62 15.58
C SER A 42 0.16 -17.68 16.77
N VAL A 43 0.00 -18.25 17.96
CA VAL A 43 0.22 -17.55 19.22
C VAL A 43 1.71 -17.57 19.54
N ARG A 44 2.30 -16.39 19.78
CA ARG A 44 3.66 -16.24 20.32
C ARG A 44 3.56 -15.59 21.70
N PRO A 45 4.58 -15.76 22.57
CA PRO A 45 4.52 -15.22 23.93
C PRO A 45 4.27 -13.71 24.00
N LEU A 46 4.67 -12.94 22.98
CA LEU A 46 4.60 -11.48 22.98
C LEU A 46 3.63 -10.91 21.92
N TYR A 47 3.10 -11.73 21.01
CA TYR A 47 2.24 -11.26 19.93
C TYR A 47 1.48 -12.41 19.25
N TYR A 48 0.45 -12.04 18.49
CA TYR A 48 -0.23 -12.96 17.59
C TYR A 48 0.29 -12.78 16.18
N HIS A 49 0.62 -13.88 15.51
CA HIS A 49 1.01 -13.89 14.12
C HIS A 49 -0.12 -14.43 13.27
N ILE A 50 -0.61 -13.61 12.34
CA ILE A 50 -1.66 -13.97 11.39
C ILE A 50 -1.01 -14.06 10.00
N TYR A 51 -1.00 -15.25 9.42
CA TYR A 51 -0.61 -15.45 8.04
C TYR A 51 -1.84 -15.23 7.17
N VAL A 52 -1.72 -14.34 6.20
CA VAL A 52 -2.84 -13.88 5.38
C VAL A 52 -2.47 -14.01 3.91
N ASP A 53 -3.37 -14.61 3.14
CA ASP A 53 -3.36 -14.57 1.68
C ASP A 53 -4.16 -13.35 1.23
N VAL A 54 -3.50 -12.44 0.54
CA VAL A 54 -4.06 -11.17 0.03
C VAL A 54 -4.38 -11.24 -1.46
N GLY A 55 -4.29 -12.44 -2.06
CA GLY A 55 -4.59 -12.67 -3.48
C GLY A 55 -3.49 -12.20 -4.42
N THR A 56 -3.84 -12.15 -5.70
CA THR A 56 -2.93 -11.72 -6.77
C THR A 56 -3.06 -10.22 -6.97
N PRO A 57 -1.95 -9.46 -7.01
CA PRO A 57 -2.01 -8.03 -7.31
C PRO A 57 -2.60 -7.81 -8.71
N PRO A 58 -3.41 -6.75 -8.89
CA PRO A 58 -3.92 -6.35 -10.20
C PRO A 58 -2.80 -6.17 -11.24
N ALA A 59 -3.13 -6.42 -12.51
CA ALA A 59 -2.12 -6.42 -13.58
C ALA A 59 -1.49 -5.03 -13.78
N GLU A 60 -2.29 -3.98 -13.61
CA GLU A 60 -1.89 -2.58 -13.71
C GLU A 60 -0.87 -2.15 -12.65
N TRP A 61 -0.63 -2.96 -11.61
CA TRP A 61 0.42 -2.71 -10.62
C TRP A 61 1.78 -3.28 -11.02
N ARG A 62 1.83 -4.14 -12.05
CA ARG A 62 3.10 -4.58 -12.63
C ARG A 62 3.57 -3.47 -13.57
N SER A 63 4.73 -2.88 -13.28
CA SER A 63 5.39 -2.00 -14.26
C SER A 63 5.76 -2.86 -15.46
N ASP A 64 5.30 -2.49 -16.66
CA ASP A 64 5.82 -3.05 -17.91
C ASP A 64 7.34 -2.86 -17.90
N SER A 65 8.05 -3.98 -17.70
CA SER A 65 9.51 -4.08 -17.66
C SER A 65 10.11 -3.98 -19.04
#